data_AF-A0A6C0HVS8-F1
#
_entry.id   AF-A0A6C0HVS8-F1
#
_cell.length_a   1.000
_cell.length_b   1.000
_cell.length_c   1.000
_cell.angle_alpha   90.00
_cell.angle_beta   90.00
_cell.angle_gamma   90.00
#
_symmetry.space_group_name_H-M   'P 1'
#
loop_
_entity.id
_entity.type
_entity.pdbx_description
1 polymer ?
#
loop_
_entity_poly.entity_id
_entity_poly.type
_entity_poly.pdbx_seq_one_letter_code
_entity_poly.pdbx_strand_id
1 'polypeptide(L)'
;MDIGTIIIIVLVVLLLFSIIGHIIVIKPVPNPVPVPVPVPVPIGGCAGTRYGCCPNSNIPKINFWGTNCSAPNPPPPNPPPPNPTPMVGGCAGTRYGCCPNGVTPKMNYVGSNCY
;
A
#
# COMPACT_ATOMS: atom_id res chain seq x y z
N MET A 1 -56.70 8.01 -43.84
CA MET A 1 -55.88 8.21 -42.62
C MET A 1 -56.10 9.65 -42.18
N ASP A 2 -56.70 9.84 -41.03
CA ASP A 2 -56.94 11.18 -40.49
C ASP A 2 -55.68 11.75 -39.88
N ILE A 3 -55.57 13.07 -39.86
CA ILE A 3 -54.44 13.79 -39.24
C ILE A 3 -54.23 13.33 -37.79
N GLY A 4 -55.32 13.04 -37.06
CA GLY A 4 -55.25 12.47 -35.71
C GLY A 4 -54.55 11.11 -35.67
N THR A 5 -54.83 10.23 -36.63
CA THR A 5 -54.16 8.92 -36.73
C THR A 5 -52.66 9.06 -37.02
N ILE A 6 -52.30 10.00 -37.89
CA ILE A 6 -50.89 10.28 -38.23
C ILE A 6 -50.13 10.79 -37.00
N ILE A 7 -50.72 11.73 -36.26
CA ILE A 7 -50.11 12.28 -35.04
C ILE A 7 -49.90 11.16 -33.99
N ILE A 8 -50.89 10.30 -33.80
CA ILE A 8 -50.79 9.18 -32.85
C ILE A 8 -49.66 8.23 -33.24
N ILE A 9 -49.55 7.88 -34.53
CA ILE A 9 -48.47 7.01 -35.03
C ILE A 9 -47.09 7.63 -34.78
N VAL A 10 -46.93 8.92 -35.06
CA VAL A 10 -45.66 9.64 -34.85
C VAL A 10 -45.29 9.66 -33.36
N LEU A 11 -46.24 9.94 -32.47
CA LEU A 11 -45.98 9.94 -31.02
C LEU A 11 -45.59 8.56 -30.49
N VAL A 12 -46.25 7.49 -30.95
CA VAL A 12 -45.91 6.12 -30.56
C VAL A 12 -44.51 5.75 -31.03
N VAL A 13 -44.13 6.11 -32.26
CA VAL A 13 -42.79 5.86 -32.81
C VAL A 13 -41.72 6.59 -32.00
N LEU A 14 -41.92 7.88 -31.68
CA LEU A 14 -40.97 8.66 -30.88
C LEU A 14 -40.81 8.10 -29.46
N LEU A 15 -41.91 7.66 -28.85
CA LEU A 15 -41.90 7.04 -27.52
C LEU A 15 -41.13 5.71 -27.52
N LEU A 16 -41.29 4.88 -28.56
CA LEU A 16 -40.52 3.64 -28.71
C LEU A 16 -39.01 3.90 -28.85
N PHE A 17 -38.61 4.86 -29.67
CA PHE A 17 -37.18 5.22 -29.81
C PHE A 17 -36.57 5.75 -28.51
N SER A 18 -37.33 6.55 -27.75
CA SER A 18 -36.89 7.06 -26.43
C SER A 18 -36.64 5.92 -25.43
N ILE A 19 -37.55 4.94 -25.36
CA ILE A 19 -37.43 3.78 -24.46
C ILE A 19 -36.26 2.89 -24.86
N ILE A 20 -36.10 2.58 -26.16
CA ILE A 20 -34.99 1.74 -26.66
C ILE A 20 -33.63 2.40 -26.36
N GLY A 21 -33.52 3.72 -26.51
CA GLY A 21 -32.30 4.47 -26.21
C GLY A 21 -31.87 4.37 -24.74
N HIS A 22 -32.81 4.41 -23.79
CA HIS A 22 -32.50 4.30 -22.36
C HIS A 22 -32.05 2.89 -21.94
N ILE A 23 -32.52 1.84 -22.62
CA ILE A 23 -32.21 0.44 -22.28
C ILE A 23 -30.73 0.08 -22.57
N ILE A 24 -30.08 0.75 -23.52
CA ILE A 24 -28.71 0.38 -23.98
C ILE A 24 -27.61 0.87 -23.01
N VAL A 25 -27.88 1.87 -22.17
CA VAL A 25 -26.86 2.59 -21.39
C VAL A 25 -26.47 1.89 -20.08
N ILE A 26 -27.28 0.97 -19.56
CA ILE A 26 -27.05 0.36 -18.24
C ILE A 26 -26.52 -1.06 -18.40
N LYS A 27 -25.34 -1.22 -19.01
CA LYS A 27 -24.55 -2.44 -18.77
C LYS A 27 -23.72 -2.18 -17.51
N PRO A 28 -23.99 -2.87 -16.39
CA PRO A 28 -23.13 -2.76 -15.22
C PRO A 28 -21.74 -3.29 -15.61
N VAL A 29 -20.77 -2.39 -15.70
CA VAL A 29 -19.36 -2.79 -15.75
C VAL A 29 -19.06 -3.43 -14.40
N PRO A 30 -18.63 -4.70 -14.36
CA PRO A 30 -18.21 -5.31 -13.11
C PRO A 30 -17.11 -4.45 -12.50
N ASN A 31 -17.28 -4.04 -11.23
CA ASN A 31 -16.21 -3.35 -10.52
C ASN A 31 -14.95 -4.23 -10.58
N PRO A 32 -13.80 -3.68 -10.98
CA PRO A 32 -12.54 -4.42 -10.92
C PRO A 32 -12.34 -4.93 -9.50
N VAL A 33 -12.16 -6.25 -9.34
CA VAL A 33 -11.79 -6.82 -8.06
C VAL A 33 -10.43 -6.23 -7.68
N PRO A 34 -10.24 -5.71 -6.44
CA PRO A 34 -8.94 -5.26 -5.99
C PRO A 34 -7.92 -6.39 -6.15
N VAL A 35 -6.98 -6.22 -7.08
CA VAL A 35 -5.87 -7.17 -7.23
C VAL A 35 -5.01 -7.04 -5.98
N PRO A 36 -4.65 -8.16 -5.31
CA PRO A 36 -3.71 -8.13 -4.21
C PRO A 36 -2.42 -7.46 -4.69
N VAL A 37 -2.13 -6.26 -4.16
CA VAL A 37 -0.85 -5.60 -4.42
C VAL A 37 0.22 -6.49 -3.80
N PRO A 38 1.27 -6.89 -4.55
CA PRO A 38 2.40 -7.59 -3.98
C PRO A 38 2.94 -6.77 -2.81
N VAL A 39 2.78 -7.27 -1.58
CA VAL A 39 3.38 -6.65 -0.42
C VAL A 39 4.88 -6.64 -0.69
N PRO A 40 5.56 -5.47 -0.72
CA PRO A 40 7.00 -5.42 -0.95
C PRO A 40 7.65 -6.32 0.08
N VAL A 41 8.19 -7.45 -0.37
CA VAL A 41 8.97 -8.35 0.48
C VAL A 41 10.25 -7.58 0.78
N PRO A 42 10.50 -7.19 2.04
CA PRO A 42 11.73 -6.48 2.38
C PRO A 42 12.91 -7.34 1.95
N ILE A 43 13.82 -6.78 1.15
CA ILE A 43 15.09 -7.43 0.82
C ILE A 43 15.80 -7.71 2.16
N GLY A 44 16.03 -8.99 2.47
CA GLY A 44 16.61 -9.43 3.75
C GLY A 44 15.61 -9.84 4.85
N GLY A 45 14.30 -9.87 4.58
CA GLY A 45 13.29 -10.35 5.53
C GLY A 45 13.11 -9.43 6.75
N CYS A 46 12.77 -9.99 7.90
CA CYS A 46 12.56 -9.21 9.13
C CYS A 46 13.81 -8.47 9.61
N ALA A 47 15.03 -8.94 9.26
CA ALA A 47 16.29 -8.28 9.58
C ALA A 47 16.47 -6.94 8.85
N GLY A 48 15.81 -6.76 7.70
CA GLY A 48 15.79 -5.49 6.97
C GLY A 48 14.73 -4.49 7.48
N THR A 49 13.90 -4.87 8.44
CA THR A 49 12.88 -3.98 9.01
C THR A 49 13.46 -3.11 10.12
N ARG A 50 12.84 -1.96 10.38
CA ARG A 50 13.30 -0.98 11.40
C ARG A 50 13.53 -1.60 12.78
N TYR A 51 12.75 -2.60 13.16
CA TYR A 51 12.78 -3.18 14.50
C TYR A 51 13.43 -4.57 14.55
N GLY A 52 13.68 -5.20 13.40
CA GLY A 52 14.19 -6.57 13.33
C GLY A 52 13.11 -7.63 13.53
N CYS A 53 13.55 -8.86 13.79
CA CYS A 53 12.70 -10.04 13.94
C CYS A 53 12.20 -10.24 15.38
N CYS A 54 11.08 -10.93 15.54
CA CYS A 54 10.65 -11.50 16.82
C CYS A 54 11.65 -12.57 17.31
N PRO A 55 11.77 -12.80 18.63
CA PRO A 55 12.63 -13.88 19.16
C PRO A 55 12.24 -15.24 18.57
N ASN A 56 13.23 -16.02 18.15
CA ASN A 56 13.05 -17.36 17.57
C ASN A 56 12.08 -17.43 16.37
N SER A 57 11.93 -16.34 15.61
CA SER A 57 10.92 -16.23 14.55
C SER A 57 11.37 -15.28 13.43
N ASN A 58 10.85 -15.48 12.22
CA ASN A 58 11.04 -14.57 11.08
C ASN A 58 9.96 -13.49 10.94
N ILE A 59 9.10 -13.35 11.96
CA ILE A 59 8.05 -12.32 12.00
C ILE A 59 8.69 -10.96 12.31
N PRO A 60 8.49 -9.90 11.50
CA PRO A 60 9.01 -8.58 11.81
C PRO A 60 8.27 -7.97 13.01
N LYS A 61 9.02 -7.34 13.91
CA LYS A 61 8.43 -6.58 15.02
C LYS A 61 7.69 -5.35 14.48
N ILE A 62 6.47 -5.13 14.97
CA ILE A 62 5.65 -3.97 14.57
C ILE A 62 6.10 -2.66 15.26
N ASN A 63 6.73 -2.79 16.43
CA ASN A 63 7.32 -1.71 17.19
C ASN A 63 8.59 -2.20 17.90
N PHE A 64 9.34 -1.29 18.52
CA PHE A 64 10.55 -1.64 19.26
C PHE A 64 10.31 -2.78 20.28
N TRP A 65 9.16 -2.72 20.96
CA TRP A 65 8.72 -3.66 22.00
C TRP A 65 8.28 -5.03 21.46
N GLY A 66 8.08 -5.19 20.15
CA GLY A 66 7.60 -6.43 19.57
C GLY A 66 6.22 -6.85 20.09
N THR A 67 5.27 -5.94 20.23
CA THR A 67 3.93 -6.26 20.77
C THR A 67 3.14 -7.26 19.91
N ASN A 68 3.60 -7.56 18.69
CA ASN A 68 3.07 -8.60 17.82
C ASN A 68 3.80 -9.96 17.96
N CYS A 69 4.85 -10.04 18.77
CA CYS A 69 5.58 -11.28 19.02
C CYS A 69 4.83 -12.10 20.08
N SER A 70 4.04 -13.06 19.63
CA SER A 70 3.29 -13.95 20.53
C SER A 70 4.21 -15.03 21.13
N ALA A 71 4.77 -14.80 22.33
CA ALA A 71 5.21 -15.83 23.27
C ALA A 71 5.43 -15.23 24.69
N PRO A 72 5.28 -16.01 25.78
CA PRO A 72 4.56 -15.62 27.01
C PRO A 72 5.45 -15.08 28.14
N ASN A 73 6.55 -14.39 27.87
CA ASN A 73 7.38 -13.85 28.94
C ASN A 73 7.20 -12.34 29.12
N PRO A 74 7.10 -11.85 30.36
CA PRO A 74 7.06 -10.43 30.63
C PRO A 74 8.30 -9.76 30.03
N PRO A 75 8.17 -8.52 29.52
CA PRO A 75 9.30 -7.81 28.93
C PRO A 75 10.45 -7.76 29.94
N PRO A 76 11.69 -8.15 29.56
CA PRO A 76 12.84 -8.00 30.44
C PRO A 76 13.01 -6.52 30.82
N PRO A 77 13.56 -6.22 32.02
CA PRO A 77 13.86 -4.85 32.43
C PRO A 77 14.63 -4.15 31.32
N ASN A 78 14.25 -2.89 31.01
CA ASN A 78 14.75 -2.10 29.89
C ASN A 78 16.21 -2.45 29.54
N PRO A 79 16.46 -3.11 28.40
CA PRO A 79 17.81 -3.28 27.90
C PRO A 79 18.43 -1.90 27.69
N PRO A 80 19.76 -1.77 27.83
CA PRO A 80 20.48 -0.58 27.37
C PRO A 80 20.03 -0.24 25.94
N PRO A 81 19.99 1.06 25.56
CA PRO A 81 19.67 1.45 24.19
C PRO A 81 20.46 0.56 23.22
N PRO A 82 19.82 -0.01 22.19
CA PRO A 82 20.48 -0.95 21.31
C PRO A 82 21.74 -0.29 20.77
N ASN A 83 22.88 -0.94 20.99
CA ASN A 83 24.06 -0.68 20.21
C ASN A 83 23.63 -0.70 18.74
N PRO A 84 23.92 0.33 17.92
CA PRO A 84 23.48 0.38 16.54
C PRO A 84 23.89 -0.92 15.85
N THR A 85 22.95 -1.84 15.66
CA THR A 85 23.23 -3.05 14.92
C THR A 85 23.56 -2.61 13.51
N PRO A 86 24.69 -3.06 12.92
CA PRO A 86 25.05 -2.70 11.57
C PRO A 86 23.86 -2.93 10.66
N MET A 87 23.34 -1.85 10.07
CA MET A 87 22.21 -1.94 9.15
C MET A 87 22.64 -2.86 8.01
N VAL A 88 21.93 -3.97 7.79
CA VAL A 88 22.25 -4.91 6.71
C VAL A 88 22.10 -4.15 5.39
N GLY A 89 23.19 -4.03 4.62
CA GLY A 89 23.27 -3.21 3.41
C GLY A 89 23.84 -1.79 3.60
N GLY A 90 24.17 -1.38 4.82
CA GLY A 90 24.78 -0.10 5.13
C GLY A 90 23.89 1.11 4.78
N CYS A 91 24.48 2.31 4.72
CA CYS A 91 23.76 3.53 4.38
C CYS A 91 23.14 3.52 2.97
N ALA A 92 23.67 2.70 2.05
CA ALA A 92 23.16 2.51 0.70
C ALA A 92 21.74 1.92 0.67
N GLY A 93 21.37 1.14 1.70
CA GLY A 93 20.02 0.60 1.87
C GLY A 93 19.00 1.59 2.45
N THR A 94 19.42 2.79 2.87
CA THR A 94 18.49 3.80 3.40
C THR A 94 17.82 4.60 2.29
N ARG A 95 16.65 5.18 2.60
CA ARG A 95 15.86 6.02 1.68
C ARG A 95 16.67 7.12 0.98
N TYR A 96 17.68 7.67 1.65
CA TYR A 96 18.43 8.84 1.18
C TYR A 96 19.90 8.52 0.86
N GLY A 97 20.31 7.26 0.98
CA GLY A 97 21.69 6.84 0.74
C GLY A 97 22.69 7.31 1.79
N CYS A 98 23.96 7.36 1.40
CA CYS A 98 25.09 7.67 2.27
C CYS A 98 25.47 9.16 2.24
N CYS A 99 25.97 9.67 3.36
CA CYS A 99 26.80 10.88 3.41
C CYS A 99 28.09 10.70 2.58
N PRO A 100 28.84 11.78 2.27
CA PRO A 100 30.09 11.70 1.51
C PRO A 100 31.16 10.78 2.12
N ASN A 101 31.10 10.54 3.43
CA ASN A 101 31.97 9.59 4.13
C ASN A 101 31.68 8.10 3.81
N GLY A 102 30.62 7.80 3.06
CA GLY A 102 30.31 6.46 2.55
C GLY A 102 29.75 5.47 3.58
N VAL A 103 29.60 5.86 4.85
CA VAL A 103 29.13 4.95 5.93
C VAL A 103 27.96 5.50 6.74
N THR A 104 27.81 6.82 6.81
CA THR A 104 26.73 7.45 7.57
C THR A 104 25.47 7.58 6.71
N PRO A 105 24.30 7.07 7.11
CA PRO A 105 23.05 7.27 6.37
C PRO A 105 22.59 8.72 6.45
N LYS A 106 22.13 9.28 5.32
CA LYS A 106 21.54 10.61 5.29
C LYS A 106 20.21 10.64 6.04
N MET A 107 20.00 11.67 6.86
CA MET A 107 18.77 11.88 7.64
C MET A 107 17.60 12.35 6.76
N ASN A 108 17.89 13.11 5.70
CA ASN A 108 16.95 13.61 4.71
C ASN A 108 17.64 13.70 3.34
N TYR A 109 16.90 14.03 2.28
CA TYR A 109 17.46 14.15 0.93
C TYR A 109 18.65 15.13 0.85
N VAL A 110 18.62 16.19 1.66
CA VAL A 110 19.68 17.20 1.75
C VAL A 110 20.92 16.67 2.50
N GLY A 111 20.76 15.71 3.42
CA GLY A 111 21.84 15.20 4.25
C GLY A 111 22.21 16.13 5.40
N SER A 112 21.22 16.64 6.15
CA SER A 112 21.47 17.60 7.25
C SER A 112 22.33 17.07 8.40
N ASN A 113 22.66 15.78 8.42
CA ASN A 113 23.58 15.13 9.37
C ASN A 113 24.94 14.77 8.74
N CYS A 114 25.23 15.23 7.53
CA CYS A 114 26.51 15.00 6.86
C CYS A 114 27.43 16.19 7.10
N TYR A 115 28.37 16.03 8.03
CA TYR A 115 29.40 17.00 8.41
C TYR A 115 30.79 16.47 8.09
#